data_AF-H5Y7N6-F1
#
_entry.id   AF-H5Y7N6-F1
#
_cell.length_a   1.000
_cell.length_b   1.000
_cell.length_c   1.000
_cell.angle_alpha   90.00
_cell.angle_beta   90.00
_cell.angle_gamma   90.00
#
_symmetry.space_group_name_H-M   'P 1'
#
loop_
_entity.id
_entity.type
_entity.pdbx_description
1 polymer ?
#
loop_
_entity_poly.entity_id
_entity_poly.type
_entity_poly.pdbx_seq_one_letter_code
_entity_poly.pdbx_strand_id
1 'polypeptide(L)'
;MNQDDDHELEEMFVGEMTEGYLDGRKEDSPEPSANRSQSYCHGFANGRDDLAKSPRLPAFMLRILAELAIKEDVRKLRAGRLH
;
A
#
# COMPACT_ATOMS: atom_id res chain seq x y z
N MET A 1 5.83 11.94 -21.93
CA MET A 1 5.27 11.20 -20.79
C MET A 1 3.98 11.90 -20.44
N ASN A 2 2.87 11.18 -20.48
CA ASN A 2 1.55 11.75 -20.26
C ASN A 2 1.23 11.65 -18.77
N GLN A 3 0.71 12.72 -18.17
CA GLN A 3 0.27 12.73 -16.77
C GLN A 3 -0.82 11.68 -16.50
N ASP A 4 -1.55 11.30 -17.55
CA ASP A 4 -2.60 10.28 -17.52
C ASP A 4 -2.04 8.88 -17.19
N ASP A 5 -0.85 8.53 -17.71
CA ASP A 5 -0.20 7.23 -17.45
C ASP A 5 0.25 7.11 -15.98
N ASP A 6 0.68 8.22 -15.36
CA ASP A 6 1.06 8.25 -13.95
C ASP A 6 -0.17 8.05 -13.06
N HIS A 7 -1.29 8.71 -13.41
CA HIS A 7 -2.53 8.62 -12.65
C HIS A 7 -3.12 7.20 -12.67
N GLU A 8 -3.14 6.52 -13.82
CA GLU A 8 -3.61 5.13 -13.91
C GLU A 8 -2.77 4.17 -13.04
N LEU A 9 -1.46 4.36 -13.01
CA LEU A 9 -0.57 3.54 -12.17
C LEU A 9 -0.77 3.83 -10.68
N GLU A 10 -0.93 5.09 -10.30
CA GLU A 10 -1.25 5.46 -8.92
C GLU A 10 -2.58 4.83 -8.47
N GLU A 11 -3.61 4.87 -9.32
CA GLU A 11 -4.91 4.25 -9.05
C GLU A 11 -4.82 2.73 -8.87
N MET A 12 -4.02 2.04 -9.70
CA MET A 12 -3.73 0.61 -9.53
C MET A 12 -3.14 0.31 -8.14
N PHE A 13 -2.19 1.13 -7.66
CA PHE A 13 -1.59 0.92 -6.34
C PHE A 13 -2.48 1.35 -5.17
N VAL A 14 -3.42 2.28 -5.38
CA VAL A 14 -4.53 2.52 -4.44
C VAL A 14 -5.40 1.27 -4.31
N GLY A 15 -5.65 0.55 -5.41
CA GLY A 15 -6.30 -0.76 -5.41
C GLY A 15 -5.55 -1.77 -4.54
N GLU A 16 -4.25 -1.96 -4.79
CA GLU A 16 -3.38 -2.83 -3.98
C GLU A 16 -3.39 -2.46 -2.48
N MET A 17 -3.36 -1.17 -2.15
CA MET A 17 -3.44 -0.70 -0.77
C MET A 17 -4.78 -1.05 -0.12
N THR A 18 -5.87 -0.93 -0.87
CA THR A 18 -7.21 -1.31 -0.41
C THR A 18 -7.29 -2.81 -0.15
N GLU A 19 -6.78 -3.65 -1.04
CA GLU A 19 -6.70 -5.10 -0.83
C GLU A 19 -5.88 -5.44 0.42
N GLY A 20 -4.71 -4.81 0.58
CA GLY A 20 -3.87 -4.97 1.76
C GLY A 20 -4.63 -4.66 3.03
N TYR A 21 -5.34 -3.53 3.08
CA TYR A 21 -6.16 -3.15 4.22
C TYR A 21 -7.21 -4.21 4.58
N LEU A 22 -7.96 -4.68 3.59
CA LEU A 22 -8.99 -5.69 3.79
C LEU A 22 -8.40 -7.02 4.31
N ASP A 23 -7.22 -7.42 3.84
CA ASP A 23 -6.55 -8.62 4.33
C ASP A 23 -5.96 -8.44 5.73
N GLY A 24 -5.41 -7.27 6.05
CA GLY A 24 -4.92 -6.95 7.40
C GLY A 24 -6.01 -6.92 8.47
N ARG A 25 -7.27 -6.73 8.06
CA ARG A 25 -8.46 -6.79 8.92
C ARG A 25 -8.90 -8.21 9.29
N LYS A 26 -8.36 -9.24 8.63
CA LYS A 26 -8.65 -10.65 8.92
C LYS A 26 -7.60 -11.17 9.90
N GLU A 27 -8.04 -11.75 11.02
CA GLU A 27 -7.15 -12.16 12.10
C GLU A 27 -6.14 -13.23 11.64
N ASP A 28 -6.57 -14.14 10.78
CA ASP A 28 -5.85 -15.30 10.26
C ASP A 28 -5.02 -15.03 9.00
N SER A 29 -5.11 -13.84 8.40
CA SER A 29 -4.25 -13.47 7.27
C SER A 29 -2.78 -13.46 7.69
N PRO A 30 -1.89 -14.17 6.96
CA PRO A 30 -0.46 -14.13 7.24
C PRO A 30 0.12 -12.75 6.91
N GLU A 31 1.27 -12.44 7.51
CA GLU A 31 2.04 -11.25 7.16
C GLU A 31 2.42 -11.27 5.66
N PRO A 32 2.37 -10.11 4.96
CA PRO A 32 2.77 -10.03 3.58
C PRO A 32 4.24 -10.42 3.39
N SER A 33 4.50 -11.15 2.31
CA SER A 33 5.86 -11.48 1.90
C SER A 33 6.49 -10.34 1.08
N ALA A 34 7.80 -10.38 0.87
CA ALA A 34 8.55 -9.35 0.15
C ALA A 34 8.14 -9.16 -1.33
N ASN A 35 7.32 -10.05 -1.89
CA ASN A 35 6.78 -9.94 -3.25
C ASN A 35 5.53 -9.04 -3.37
N ARG A 36 5.01 -8.49 -2.27
CA ARG A 36 3.87 -7.56 -2.33
C ARG A 36 4.35 -6.13 -2.56
N SER A 37 3.49 -5.34 -3.21
CA SER A 37 3.71 -3.90 -3.38
C SER A 37 3.85 -3.20 -2.02
N GLN A 38 4.59 -2.09 -1.98
CA GLN A 38 4.69 -1.29 -0.76
C GLN A 38 3.32 -0.75 -0.34
N SER A 39 2.48 -0.44 -1.32
CA SER A 39 1.11 0.03 -1.14
C SER A 39 0.24 -1.04 -0.46
N TYR A 40 0.30 -2.30 -0.93
CA TYR A 40 -0.34 -3.41 -0.25
C TYR A 40 0.16 -3.59 1.19
N CYS A 41 1.48 -3.61 1.38
CA CYS A 41 2.08 -3.78 2.71
C CYS A 41 1.65 -2.66 3.67
N HIS A 42 1.58 -1.41 3.20
CA HIS A 42 1.10 -0.27 3.98
C HIS A 42 -0.38 -0.42 4.34
N GLY A 43 -1.22 -0.80 3.38
CA GLY A 43 -2.64 -1.10 3.61
C GLY A 43 -2.83 -2.18 4.67
N PHE A 44 -2.13 -3.31 4.53
CA PHE A 44 -2.19 -4.42 5.49
C PHE A 44 -1.82 -4.00 6.90
N ALA A 45 -0.74 -3.25 7.02
CA ALA A 45 -0.31 -2.62 8.25
C ALA A 45 -1.44 -1.79 8.90
N ASN A 46 -2.07 -0.89 8.16
CA ASN A 46 -3.18 -0.07 8.67
C ASN A 46 -4.38 -0.95 9.06
N GLY A 47 -4.70 -1.96 8.27
CA GLY A 47 -5.78 -2.92 8.59
C GLY A 47 -5.53 -3.67 9.89
N ARG A 48 -4.29 -4.10 10.12
CA ARG A 48 -3.88 -4.81 11.34
C ARG A 48 -3.94 -3.91 12.58
N ASP A 49 -3.48 -2.67 12.44
CA ASP A 49 -3.55 -1.66 13.50
C ASP A 49 -5.01 -1.36 13.90
N ASP A 50 -5.88 -1.19 12.91
CA ASP A 50 -7.31 -0.95 13.13
C ASP A 50 -8.00 -2.16 13.77
N LEU A 51 -7.59 -3.38 13.41
CA LEU A 51 -8.08 -4.61 14.04
C LEU A 51 -7.69 -4.64 15.52
N ALA A 52 -6.45 -4.28 15.84
CA ALA A 52 -5.95 -4.14 17.20
C ALA A 52 -6.47 -2.89 17.93
N LYS A 53 -7.18 -1.98 17.24
CA LYS A 53 -7.58 -0.65 17.72
C LYS A 53 -6.39 0.17 18.24
N SER A 54 -5.25 0.02 17.60
CA SER A 54 -3.98 0.64 18.00
C SER A 54 -3.22 1.15 16.78
N PRO A 55 -3.57 2.35 16.27
CA PRO A 55 -2.84 2.99 15.18
C PRO A 55 -1.37 3.21 15.55
N ARG A 56 -0.44 2.77 14.69
CA ARG A 56 1.01 2.96 14.90
C ARG A 56 1.45 4.43 14.84
N LEU A 57 0.69 5.26 14.12
CA LEU A 57 0.99 6.66 13.85
C LEU A 57 -0.31 7.46 13.68
N PRO A 58 -0.27 8.80 13.84
CA PRO A 58 -1.40 9.65 13.52
C PRO A 58 -1.82 9.56 12.05
N ALA A 59 -3.12 9.72 11.78
CA ALA A 59 -3.69 9.59 10.43
C ALA A 59 -3.00 10.45 9.36
N PHE A 60 -2.56 11.67 9.70
CA PHE A 60 -1.86 12.53 8.75
C PHE A 60 -0.50 11.97 8.32
N MET A 61 0.23 11.29 9.23
CA MET A 61 1.49 10.63 8.90
C MET A 61 1.24 9.40 8.04
N LEU A 62 0.20 8.61 8.35
CA LEU A 62 -0.17 7.45 7.54
C LEU A 62 -0.53 7.86 6.11
N ARG A 63 -1.19 9.00 5.91
CA ARG A 63 -1.47 9.54 4.57
C ARG A 63 -0.19 9.88 3.80
N ILE A 64 0.77 10.54 4.44
CA ILE A 64 2.06 10.85 3.81
C ILE A 64 2.80 9.55 3.42
N LEU A 65 2.77 8.54 4.30
CA LEU A 65 3.38 7.25 4.02
C LEU A 65 2.69 6.49 2.89
N ALA A 66 1.36 6.59 2.77
CA ALA A 66 0.61 6.04 1.66
C ALA A 66 1.04 6.63 0.32
N GLU A 67 1.18 7.96 0.23
CA GLU A 67 1.68 8.64 -0.97
C GLU A 67 3.11 8.20 -1.35
N LEU A 68 3.98 8.01 -0.35
CA LEU A 68 5.35 7.53 -0.58
C LEU A 68 5.38 6.08 -1.06
N ALA A 69 4.51 5.21 -0.51
CA ALA A 69 4.39 3.82 -0.94
C ALA A 69 3.97 3.72 -2.41
N ILE A 70 2.94 4.47 -2.80
CA ILE A 70 2.46 4.54 -4.19
C ILE A 70 3.57 5.02 -5.13
N LYS A 71 4.23 6.14 -4.79
CA LYS A 71 5.33 6.69 -5.61
C LYS A 71 6.48 5.70 -5.78
N GLU A 72 6.83 4.96 -4.73
CA GLU A 72 7.89 3.95 -4.80
C GLU A 72 7.48 2.75 -5.67
N ASP A 73 6.23 2.30 -5.59
CA ASP A 73 5.75 1.20 -6.42
C ASP A 73 5.67 1.58 -7.91
N VAL A 74 5.16 2.78 -8.23
CA VAL A 74 5.18 3.35 -9.59
C VAL A 74 6.62 3.40 -10.11
N ARG A 75 7.56 3.88 -9.29
CA ARG A 75 8.99 3.95 -9.65
C ARG A 75 9.58 2.56 -9.90
N LYS A 76 9.27 1.56 -9.07
CA LYS A 76 9.75 0.18 -9.23
C LYS A 76 9.19 -0.48 -10.48
N LEU A 77 7.89 -0.33 -10.74
CA LEU A 77 7.24 -0.88 -11.91
C LEU A 77 7.84 -0.32 -13.20
N ARG A 78 8.03 1.00 -13.27
CA ARG A 78 8.69 1.66 -14.41
C ARG A 78 10.12 1.19 -14.64
N ALA A 79 10.83 0.84 -13.57
CA ALA A 79 12.18 0.31 -13.66
C ALA A 79 12.22 -1.19 -13.97
N GLY A 80 11.08 -1.87 -14.19
CA GLY A 80 11.00 -3.32 -14.39
C GLY A 80 11.39 -4.14 -13.15
N ARG A 81 11.24 -3.53 -11.96
CA ARG A 81 11.68 -4.09 -10.66
C ARG A 81 10.53 -4.47 -9.73
N LEU A 82 9.30 -4.47 -10.23
CA LEU A 82 8.16 -5.11 -9.58
C LEU A 82 8.10 -6.55 -10.11
N HIS A 83 8.08 -7.54 -9.23
CA HIS A 83 8.06 -8.97 -9.55
C HIS A 83 6.85 -9.63 -8.93
#